data_AF-A0A655J0Z7-F1
#
_entry.id   AF-A0A655J0Z7-F1
#
_cell.length_a   1.000
_cell.length_b   1.000
_cell.length_c   1.000
_cell.angle_alpha   90.00
_cell.angle_beta   90.00
_cell.angle_gamma   90.00
#
_symmetry.space_group_name_H-M   'P 1'
#
loop_
_entity.id
_entity.type
_entity.pdbx_description
1 polymer ?
#
loop_
_entity_poly.entity_id
_entity_poly.type
_entity_poly.pdbx_seq_one_letter_code
_entity_poly.pdbx_strand_id
1 'polypeptide(L)' 'MSTAAQLGIPTPGFSSALSYYDALRTARLPAALTQAQRDFFGAHTYGRIDEPGKFHTLWSSDRTEVPV' A
#
# COMPACT_ATOMS: atom_id res chain seq x y z
N MET A 1 -4.01 -7.76 -22.14
CA MET A 1 -4.22 -8.63 -20.96
C MET A 1 -5.69 -9.02 -20.77
N SER A 2 -6.67 -8.15 -21.02
CA SER A 2 -8.10 -8.45 -20.85
C SER A 2 -8.57 -9.75 -21.54
N THR A 3 -8.29 -9.94 -22.84
CA THR A 3 -8.68 -11.15 -23.56
C THR A 3 -8.07 -12.43 -22.99
N ALA A 4 -6.76 -12.42 -22.69
CA ALA A 4 -6.08 -13.58 -22.09
C ALA A 4 -6.68 -13.91 -20.71
N ALA A 5 -6.99 -12.91 -19.89
CA ALA A 5 -7.62 -13.10 -18.59
C ALA A 5 -9.05 -13.66 -18.72
N GLN A 6 -9.86 -13.16 -19.65
CA GLN A 6 -11.22 -13.64 -19.90
C GLN A 6 -11.26 -15.08 -20.41
N LEU A 7 -10.26 -15.48 -21.20
CA LEU A 7 -10.13 -16.83 -21.75
C LEU A 7 -9.38 -17.81 -20.83
N GLY A 8 -8.91 -17.37 -19.65
CA GLY A 8 -8.15 -18.22 -18.73
C GLY A 8 -6.76 -18.63 -19.23
N ILE A 9 -6.17 -17.87 -20.16
CA ILE A 9 -4.86 -18.16 -20.73
C ILE A 9 -3.76 -17.59 -19.81
N PRO A 10 -2.85 -18.43 -19.28
CA PRO A 10 -1.81 -17.99 -18.38
C PRO A 10 -0.80 -17.09 -19.10
N THR A 11 -0.60 -15.87 -18.61
CA THR A 11 0.32 -14.87 -19.18
C THR A 11 1.21 -14.19 -18.12
N PRO A 12 1.90 -14.95 -17.24
CA PRO A 12 2.54 -14.42 -16.03
C PRO A 12 3.59 -13.33 -16.30
N GLY A 13 4.37 -13.46 -17.38
CA GLY A 13 5.36 -12.45 -17.76
C GLY A 13 4.72 -11.14 -18.21
N PHE A 14 3.74 -11.21 -19.10
CA PHE A 14 3.05 -10.02 -19.61
C PHE A 14 2.20 -9.32 -18.54
N SER A 15 1.51 -10.08 -17.69
CA SER A 15 0.73 -9.51 -16.59
C SER A 15 1.63 -8.82 -15.57
N SER A 16 2.78 -9.41 -15.24
CA SER A 16 3.75 -8.82 -14.30
C SER A 16 4.39 -7.56 -14.87
N ALA A 17 4.79 -7.57 -16.14
CA ALA A 17 5.37 -6.40 -16.79
C ALA A 17 4.40 -5.21 -16.83
N LEU A 18 3.12 -5.47 -17.13
CA LEU A 18 2.09 -4.43 -17.11
C LEU A 18 1.85 -3.88 -15.70
N SER A 19 1.67 -4.76 -14.70
CA SER A 19 1.49 -4.35 -13.30
C SER A 19 2.69 -3.55 -12.77
N TYR A 20 3.91 -3.94 -13.14
CA TYR A 20 5.11 -3.21 -12.76
C TYR A 20 5.17 -1.81 -13.40
N TYR A 21 4.90 -1.71 -14.70
CA TYR A 21 4.87 -0.43 -15.40
C TYR A 21 3.82 0.52 -14.81
N ASP A 22 2.61 0.00 -14.56
CA ASP A 22 1.54 0.78 -13.95
C ASP A 22 1.90 1.22 -12.53
N ALA A 23 2.52 0.34 -11.73
CA ALA A 23 3.00 0.72 -10.40
C ALA A 23 4.09 1.81 -10.46
N LEU A 24 5.04 1.68 -11.39
CA LEU A 24 6.17 2.62 -11.53
C LEU A 24 5.70 4.04 -11.86
N ARG A 25 4.68 4.19 -12.72
CA ARG A 25 4.14 5.49 -13.11
C ARG A 25 3.07 6.04 -12.16
N THR A 26 2.67 5.26 -11.15
CA THR A 26 1.62 5.66 -10.21
C THR A 26 2.23 6.49 -9.07
N ALA A 27 1.91 7.79 -9.03
CA ALA A 27 2.42 8.71 -8.00
C ALA A 27 2.02 8.31 -6.57
N ARG A 28 0.85 7.66 -6.39
CA ARG A 28 0.36 7.22 -5.08
C ARG A 28 -0.18 5.80 -5.15
N LEU A 29 0.59 4.86 -4.60
CA LEU A 29 0.22 3.45 -4.49
C LEU A 29 -0.70 3.21 -3.28
N PRO A 30 -1.48 2.11 -3.27
CA PRO A 30 -2.28 1.70 -2.11
C PRO A 30 -1.44 1.25 -0.89
N ALA A 31 -0.11 1.40 -0.93
CA ALA A 31 0.83 1.05 0.14
C ALA A 31 0.50 1.73 1.49
N ALA A 32 -0.22 2.87 1.49
CA ALA A 32 -0.71 3.51 2.70
C ALA A 32 -1.61 2.59 3.55
N LEU A 33 -2.43 1.74 2.92
CA LEU A 33 -3.24 0.76 3.65
C LEU A 33 -2.36 -0.31 4.32
N THR A 34 -1.32 -0.78 3.63
CA THR A 34 -0.35 -1.72 4.22
C THR A 34 0.39 -1.08 5.39
N GLN A 35 0.76 0.20 5.29
CA GLN A 35 1.35 0.93 6.42
C GLN A 35 0.38 1.02 7.60
N ALA A 36 -0.89 1.36 7.36
CA ALA A 36 -1.92 1.38 8.41
C ALA A 36 -2.11 0.00 9.07
N GLN A 37 -2.11 -1.09 8.30
CA GLN A 37 -2.18 -2.45 8.84
C GLN A 37 -0.95 -2.80 9.67
N ARG A 38 0.26 -2.47 9.20
CA ARG A 38 1.50 -2.70 9.93
C ARG A 38 1.53 -1.96 11.26
N ASP A 39 1.00 -0.74 11.29
CA ASP A 39 0.89 0.07 12.49
C ASP A 39 -0.19 -0.47 13.44
N PHE A 40 -1.36 -0.84 12.90
CA PHE A 40 -2.47 -1.43 13.66
C PHE A 40 -2.08 -2.71 14.39
N PHE A 41 -1.46 -3.67 13.70
CA PHE A 41 -1.15 -4.97 14.29
C PHE A 41 0.22 -5.03 14.99
N GLY A 42 1.13 -4.10 14.68
CA GLY A 42 2.54 -4.24 15.07
C GLY A 42 3.22 -2.96 15.56
N ALA A 43 2.50 -1.85 15.72
CA ALA A 43 3.05 -0.55 16.14
C ALA A 43 4.29 -0.12 15.31
N HIS A 44 4.28 -0.46 14.01
CA HIS A 44 5.42 -0.23 13.13
C HIS A 44 5.59 1.22 12.68
N THR A 45 4.68 2.12 13.06
CA THR A 45 4.62 3.52 12.64
C THR A 45 4.40 3.70 11.14
N TYR A 46 4.06 4.91 10.72
CA TYR A 46 4.01 5.33 9.32
C TYR A 46 4.38 6.81 9.17
N GLY A 47 4.66 7.24 7.94
CA GLY A 47 4.84 8.66 7.60
C GLY A 47 3.57 9.27 7.02
N ARG A 48 3.43 10.59 7.16
CA ARG A 48 2.35 11.36 6.55
C ARG A 48 2.81 12.06 5.26
N ILE A 49 1.86 12.58 4.49
CA ILE A 49 2.13 13.28 3.22
C ILE A 49 2.17 14.80 3.37
N ASP A 50 1.58 15.31 4.45
CA ASP A 50 1.44 16.72 4.76
C ASP A 50 2.54 17.23 5.72
N GLU A 51 3.15 16.34 6.51
CA GLU A 51 4.24 16.68 7.40
C GLU A 51 5.32 15.58 7.50
N PRO A 52 6.60 15.96 7.65
CA PRO A 52 7.67 15.01 7.88
C PRO A 52 7.62 14.45 9.31
N GLY A 53 7.80 13.14 9.45
CA GLY A 53 7.82 12.48 10.76
C GLY A 53 7.43 11.02 10.70
N LYS A 54 7.42 10.37 11.86
CA LYS A 54 6.81 9.06 12.07
C LYS A 54 5.69 9.19 13.07
N PHE A 55 4.64 8.45 12.81
CA PHE A 55 3.39 8.53 13.55
C PHE A 55 2.93 7.13 13.90
N HIS A 56 2.38 6.98 15.09
CA HIS A 56 1.69 5.78 15.53
C HIS A 56 0.26 6.16 15.91
N THR A 57 -0.73 5.46 15.37
CA THR A 57 -2.11 5.60 15.85
C THR A 57 -2.36 4.62 16.99
N LEU A 58 -2.94 5.09 18.09
CA LEU A 58 -3.33 4.25 19.24
C LEU A 58 -4.61 3.47 18.93
N TRP A 59 -4.54 2.55 17.96
CA TRP A 59 -5.70 1.89 17.36
C TRP A 59 -6.61 1.15 18.33
N SER A 60 -6.03 0.57 19.39
CA SER A 60 -6.74 -0.18 20.45
C SER A 60 -7.20 0.71 21.61
N SER A 61 -6.91 2.00 21.57
CA SER A 61 -7.30 3.01 22.56
C SER A 61 -8.37 3.93 21.97
N ASP A 62 -8.20 5.24 22.13
CA ASP A 62 -8.98 6.33 21.58
C ASP A 62 -8.64 6.68 20.12
N ARG A 63 -7.69 5.96 19.50
CA ARG A 63 -7.24 6.17 18.11
C ARG A 63 -6.59 7.53 17.87
N THR A 64 -6.05 8.15 18.91
CA THR A 64 -5.20 9.34 18.72
C THR A 64 -3.92 8.95 18.01
N GLU A 65 -3.46 9.82 17.11
CA GLU A 65 -2.16 9.70 16.48
C GLU A 65 -1.10 10.43 17.33
N VAL A 66 0.04 9.79 17.56
CA VAL A 66 1.16 10.33 18.32
C VAL A 66 2.44 10.30 17.48
N PRO A 67 3.29 11.35 17.54
CA PRO A 67 4.59 11.33 16.90
C PRO A 67 5.54 10.36 17.63
N VAL A 68 6.42 9.68 16.86
CA VAL A 68 7.42 8.71 17.35
C VAL A 68 8.83 9.13 16.98
#